data_AF-A0A518BTD8-F1
#
_entry.id   AF-A0A518BTD8-F1
#
_cell.length_a   1.000
_cell.length_b   1.000
_cell.length_c   1.000
_cell.angle_alpha   90.00
_cell.angle_beta   90.00
_cell.angle_gamma   90.00
#
_symmetry.space_group_name_H-M   'P 1'
#
loop_
_entity.id
_entity.type
_entity.pdbx_description
1 polymer ?
#
loop_
_entity_poly.entity_id
_entity_poly.type
_entity_poly.pdbx_seq_one_letter_code
_entity_poly.pdbx_strand_id
1 'polypeptide(L)'
;MTFARTLTALAAATLLILPLGCADNSGRYGLGETTEGEQKSKQIQFTELQEFAEQAATNLLADLAEIPELGKQTHSAPEIEGETPKPVIYIGDLVNETDIVSTRDFEILARKITGTLINSRVGREQIRFIEKRARVDAIAATENVNRDAPDLDAKMTYSLTGNFYRTGRGDTQYYYLDFSLIRLHDAQIVFRDDYESKRVASK
;
A
#
# COMPACT_ATOMS: atom_id res chain seq x y z
N MET A 1 26.26 -46.28 31.87
CA MET A 1 26.91 -46.31 30.54
C MET A 1 26.67 -44.94 29.91
N THR A 2 27.43 -43.87 30.18
CA THR A 2 28.89 -43.62 30.06
C THR A 2 29.22 -42.98 28.70
N PHE A 3 29.36 -41.64 28.71
CA PHE A 3 30.14 -40.74 27.81
C PHE A 3 29.71 -40.65 26.31
N ALA A 4 29.87 -39.55 25.56
CA ALA A 4 30.92 -38.54 25.59
C ALA A 4 30.50 -37.21 24.91
N ARG A 5 31.10 -36.12 25.43
CA ARG A 5 31.30 -34.80 24.83
C ARG A 5 32.22 -34.86 23.61
N THR A 6 32.07 -33.95 22.65
CA THR A 6 33.10 -33.38 21.74
C THR A 6 32.38 -32.46 20.73
N LEU A 7 32.92 -31.39 20.15
CA LEU A 7 34.15 -30.64 20.30
C LEU A 7 33.87 -29.23 19.73
N THR A 8 34.41 -28.22 20.40
CA THR A 8 34.50 -26.83 19.94
C THR A 8 35.38 -26.75 18.68
N ALA A 9 34.94 -26.04 17.64
CA ALA A 9 35.79 -25.67 16.51
C ALA A 9 35.82 -24.15 16.34
N LEU A 10 37.02 -23.61 16.56
CA LEU A 10 37.47 -22.23 16.49
C LEU A 10 38.13 -22.02 15.11
N ALA A 11 37.64 -21.10 14.28
CA ALA A 11 38.33 -20.53 13.10
C ALA A 11 37.37 -19.57 12.40
N ALA A 12 37.73 -18.41 11.86
CA ALA A 12 38.96 -17.64 11.84
C ALA A 12 38.51 -16.19 11.53
N ALA A 13 38.97 -15.21 12.30
CA ALA A 13 38.70 -13.81 12.05
C ALA A 13 39.63 -13.31 10.94
N THR A 14 39.14 -13.26 9.70
CA THR A 14 39.82 -12.59 8.58
C THR A 14 39.43 -11.11 8.61
N LEU A 15 40.32 -10.29 9.18
CA LEU A 15 40.20 -8.83 9.16
C LEU A 15 40.54 -8.32 7.74
N LEU A 16 39.52 -8.12 6.91
CA LEU A 16 39.66 -7.53 5.58
C LEU A 16 39.73 -6.00 5.74
N ILE A 17 40.92 -5.42 5.58
CA ILE A 17 41.10 -3.96 5.49
C ILE A 17 40.70 -3.55 4.07
N LEU A 18 39.47 -3.08 3.90
CA LEU A 18 39.03 -2.44 2.66
C LEU A 18 39.53 -0.99 2.63
N PRO A 19 40.17 -0.54 1.53
CA PRO A 19 40.48 0.87 1.36
C PRO A 19 39.17 1.66 1.26
N LEU A 20 39.02 2.65 2.15
CA LEU A 20 38.03 3.72 2.04
C LEU A 20 38.27 4.47 0.73
N GLY A 21 37.59 4.05 -0.34
CA GLY A 21 37.41 4.89 -1.50
C GLY A 21 36.67 6.14 -1.06
N CYS A 22 37.24 7.32 -1.35
CA CYS A 22 36.47 8.56 -1.40
C CYS A 22 35.33 8.33 -2.40
N ALA A 23 34.15 8.04 -1.87
CA ALA A 23 32.94 8.04 -2.66
C ALA A 23 32.65 9.52 -2.99
N ASP A 24 32.82 9.87 -4.26
CA ASP A 24 32.22 11.07 -4.82
C ASP A 24 30.71 10.99 -4.53
N ASN A 25 30.28 11.75 -3.52
CA ASN A 25 28.87 11.94 -3.17
C ASN A 25 28.20 12.65 -4.35
N SER A 26 27.74 11.84 -5.29
CA SER A 26 26.96 12.23 -6.47
C SER A 26 25.57 12.70 -6.05
N GLY A 27 25.49 13.83 -5.34
CA GLY A 27 24.33 14.74 -5.23
C GLY A 27 22.96 14.13 -4.92
N ARG A 28 22.90 12.88 -4.47
CA ARG A 28 21.68 12.14 -4.19
C ARG A 28 21.70 11.80 -2.71
N TYR A 29 21.06 12.65 -1.94
CA TYR A 29 20.72 12.34 -0.54
C TYR A 29 19.83 11.09 -0.53
N GLY A 30 20.08 10.19 0.42
CA GLY A 30 19.22 9.02 0.62
C GLY A 30 17.79 9.48 0.91
N LEU A 31 16.79 8.76 0.41
CA LEU A 31 15.38 9.13 0.61
C LEU A 31 15.00 9.23 2.10
N GLY A 32 15.74 8.59 3.01
CA GLY A 32 15.52 8.67 4.47
C GLY A 32 16.40 9.68 5.21
N GLU A 33 17.28 10.43 4.53
CA GLU A 33 18.14 11.43 5.18
C GLU A 33 17.48 12.81 5.12
N THR A 34 16.97 13.27 6.25
CA THR A 34 16.37 14.60 6.39
C THR A 34 17.45 15.67 6.49
N THR A 35 17.43 16.68 5.62
CA THR A 35 18.36 17.81 5.73
C THR A 35 18.09 18.66 6.98
N GLU A 36 19.08 19.38 7.49
CA GLU A 36 18.88 20.27 8.67
C GLU A 36 17.78 21.33 8.45
N GLY A 37 17.57 21.76 7.20
CA GLY A 37 16.49 22.68 6.83
C GLY A 37 15.11 22.04 6.88
N GLU A 38 15.00 20.77 6.47
CA GLU A 38 13.76 19.99 6.52
C GLU A 38 13.40 19.59 7.95
N GLN A 39 14.39 19.28 8.80
CA GLN A 39 14.16 18.98 10.22
C GLN A 39 13.55 20.17 10.97
N LYS A 40 13.92 21.40 10.58
CA LYS A 40 13.37 22.64 11.17
C LYS A 40 12.06 23.09 10.52
N SER A 41 11.65 22.48 9.40
CA SER A 41 10.44 22.84 8.69
C SER A 41 9.22 22.21 9.35
N LYS A 42 8.20 23.02 9.63
CA LYS A 42 6.87 22.54 10.06
C LYS A 42 6.01 22.03 8.89
N GLN A 43 6.53 22.11 7.67
CA GLN A 43 5.84 21.64 6.47
C GLN A 43 5.88 20.12 6.41
N ILE A 44 4.92 19.53 5.67
CA ILE A 44 4.87 18.09 5.46
C ILE A 44 6.13 17.68 4.74
N GLN A 45 6.87 16.74 5.32
CA GLN A 45 7.92 16.07 4.58
C GLN A 45 7.26 15.07 3.64
N PHE A 46 7.38 15.33 2.35
CA PHE A 46 6.80 14.48 1.31
C PHE A 46 7.25 13.02 1.45
N THR A 47 8.51 12.79 1.86
CA THR A 47 9.04 11.46 2.16
C THR A 47 8.22 10.73 3.21
N GLU A 48 7.88 11.38 4.33
CA GLU A 48 7.11 10.74 5.41
C GLU A 48 5.73 10.28 4.91
N LEU A 49 5.10 11.11 4.08
CA LEU A 49 3.80 10.80 3.49
C LEU A 49 3.90 9.57 2.57
N GLN A 50 5.01 9.44 1.81
CA GLN A 50 5.26 8.27 0.98
C GLN A 50 5.54 7.00 1.79
N GLU A 51 6.34 7.10 2.86
CA GLU A 51 6.61 5.99 3.77
C GLU A 51 5.32 5.50 4.43
N PHE A 52 4.48 6.43 4.90
CA PHE A 52 3.18 6.09 5.47
C PHE A 52 2.27 5.43 4.43
N ALA A 53 2.21 5.96 3.20
CA ALA A 53 1.41 5.36 2.13
C ALA A 53 1.85 3.92 1.81
N GLU A 54 3.15 3.66 1.78
CA GLU A 54 3.70 2.32 1.54
C GLU A 54 3.41 1.35 2.69
N GLN A 55 3.57 1.81 3.93
CA GLN A 55 3.25 1.04 5.12
C GLN A 55 1.74 0.70 5.18
N ALA A 56 0.88 1.70 5.01
CA ALA A 56 -0.57 1.52 5.02
C ALA A 56 -1.03 0.57 3.92
N ALA A 57 -0.52 0.71 2.70
CA ALA A 57 -0.87 -0.20 1.60
C ALA A 57 -0.39 -1.63 1.85
N THR A 58 0.78 -1.81 2.46
CA THR A 58 1.32 -3.13 2.79
C THR A 58 0.49 -3.83 3.87
N ASN A 59 0.13 -3.10 4.93
CA ASN A 59 -0.72 -3.62 6.00
C ASN A 59 -2.11 -3.95 5.45
N LEU A 60 -2.71 -3.04 4.68
CA LEU A 60 -3.99 -3.28 4.02
C LEU A 60 -3.98 -4.53 3.15
N LEU A 61 -2.91 -4.80 2.40
CA LEU A 61 -2.82 -6.04 1.61
C LEU A 61 -2.75 -7.30 2.47
N ALA A 62 -2.08 -7.24 3.62
CA ALA A 62 -2.05 -8.34 4.56
C ALA A 62 -3.46 -8.61 5.11
N ASP A 63 -4.14 -7.57 5.57
CA ASP A 63 -5.48 -7.70 6.15
C ASP A 63 -6.50 -8.18 5.11
N LEU A 64 -6.44 -7.65 3.88
CA LEU A 64 -7.29 -8.11 2.77
C LEU A 64 -7.08 -9.59 2.45
N ALA A 65 -5.86 -10.11 2.57
CA ALA A 65 -5.59 -11.53 2.33
C ALA A 65 -6.16 -12.44 3.42
N GLU A 66 -6.44 -11.90 4.61
CA GLU A 66 -7.03 -12.64 5.73
C GLU A 66 -8.57 -12.72 5.67
N ILE A 67 -9.21 -11.87 4.86
CA ILE A 67 -10.67 -11.85 4.71
C ILE A 67 -11.15 -13.17 4.09
N PRO A 68 -11.96 -13.98 4.79
CA PRO A 68 -12.43 -15.27 4.30
C PRO A 68 -13.20 -15.18 2.97
N GLU A 69 -13.96 -14.10 2.79
CA GLU A 69 -14.75 -13.78 1.60
C GLU A 69 -13.89 -13.44 0.37
N LEU A 70 -12.60 -13.16 0.55
CA LEU A 70 -11.65 -12.90 -0.53
C LEU A 70 -10.71 -14.10 -0.76
N GLY A 71 -10.33 -14.81 0.30
CA GLY A 71 -9.30 -15.85 0.27
C GLY A 71 -9.79 -17.27 -0.04
N LYS A 72 -11.09 -17.57 0.10
CA LYS A 72 -11.61 -18.94 -0.08
C LYS A 72 -12.44 -19.05 -1.35
N GLN A 73 -12.17 -20.11 -2.11
CA GLN A 73 -12.82 -20.61 -3.34
C GLN A 73 -14.34 -20.86 -3.25
N THR A 74 -15.04 -20.22 -2.31
CA THR A 74 -16.48 -20.31 -2.04
C THR A 74 -17.29 -19.49 -3.02
N HIS A 75 -16.82 -19.41 -4.26
CA HIS A 75 -17.46 -18.67 -5.30
C HIS A 75 -17.93 -19.69 -6.31
N SER A 76 -19.20 -20.07 -6.17
CA SER A 76 -19.96 -20.93 -7.08
C SER A 76 -20.12 -20.35 -8.48
N ALA A 77 -19.26 -19.39 -8.86
CA ALA A 77 -19.20 -18.87 -10.20
C ALA A 77 -18.72 -20.00 -11.13
N PRO A 78 -19.37 -20.20 -12.29
CA PRO A 78 -18.98 -21.23 -13.23
C PRO A 78 -17.52 -21.01 -13.63
N GLU A 79 -16.69 -22.06 -13.49
CA GLU A 79 -15.33 -22.04 -14.00
C GLU A 79 -15.39 -21.75 -15.51
N ILE A 80 -14.91 -20.58 -15.90
CA ILE A 80 -14.67 -20.27 -17.31
C ILE A 80 -13.32 -20.90 -17.63
N GLU A 81 -13.35 -21.99 -18.40
CA GLU A 81 -12.24 -22.75 -18.97
C GLU A 81 -10.83 -22.35 -18.49
N GLY A 82 -10.44 -22.84 -17.31
CA GLY A 82 -9.05 -22.83 -16.84
C GLY A 82 -8.62 -21.67 -15.94
N GLU A 83 -9.49 -20.69 -15.63
CA GLU A 83 -9.16 -19.63 -14.65
C GLU A 83 -10.09 -19.69 -13.42
N THR A 84 -9.50 -19.82 -12.23
CA THR A 84 -10.26 -19.71 -10.98
C THR A 84 -10.80 -18.28 -10.83
N PRO A 85 -12.12 -18.09 -10.63
CA PRO A 85 -12.70 -16.76 -10.49
C PRO A 85 -12.11 -16.05 -9.27
N LYS A 86 -11.46 -14.90 -9.50
CA LYS A 86 -10.89 -14.05 -8.45
C LYS A 86 -11.90 -12.98 -8.02
N PRO A 87 -12.04 -12.68 -6.72
CA PRO A 87 -12.79 -11.52 -6.29
C PRO A 87 -12.21 -10.24 -6.90
N VAL A 88 -13.09 -9.33 -7.25
CA VAL A 88 -12.75 -8.06 -7.89
C VAL A 88 -12.93 -6.96 -6.86
N ILE A 89 -11.87 -6.19 -6.61
CA ILE A 89 -11.95 -4.99 -5.75
C ILE A 89 -11.81 -3.76 -6.64
N TYR A 90 -12.88 -2.97 -6.70
CA TYR A 90 -12.80 -1.61 -7.19
C TYR A 90 -12.13 -0.72 -6.16
N ILE A 91 -11.03 -0.11 -6.55
CA ILE A 91 -10.42 0.95 -5.77
C ILE A 91 -11.26 2.21 -6.05
N GLY A 92 -12.09 2.53 -5.07
CA GLY A 92 -12.92 3.73 -5.03
C GLY A 92 -12.10 4.98 -4.72
N ASP A 93 -12.82 6.05 -4.39
CA ASP A 93 -12.17 7.31 -4.12
C ASP A 93 -11.52 7.28 -2.73
N LEU A 94 -10.30 7.78 -2.67
CA LEU A 94 -9.66 8.19 -1.43
C LEU A 94 -10.02 9.65 -1.21
N VAL A 95 -10.58 9.98 -0.05
CA VAL A 95 -10.97 11.35 0.29
C VAL A 95 -9.97 11.93 1.27
N ASN A 96 -9.49 13.15 1.01
CA ASN A 96 -8.72 13.91 1.98
C ASN A 96 -9.70 14.71 2.84
N GLU A 97 -9.84 14.31 4.10
CA GLU A 97 -10.72 14.97 5.07
C GLU A 97 -10.00 16.11 5.82
N THR A 98 -8.82 16.53 5.32
CA THR A 98 -8.03 17.60 5.93
C THR A 98 -7.67 18.72 4.97
N ASP A 99 -7.78 19.94 5.48
CA ASP A 99 -7.36 21.14 4.75
C ASP A 99 -5.84 21.39 4.84
N ILE A 100 -5.10 20.55 5.57
CA ILE A 100 -3.68 20.76 5.86
C ILE A 100 -2.77 20.11 4.81
N VAL A 101 -3.21 19.00 4.21
CA VAL A 101 -2.45 18.32 3.14
C VAL A 101 -2.90 18.87 1.80
N SER A 102 -1.93 19.28 0.98
CA SER A 102 -2.26 19.81 -0.35
C SER A 102 -2.89 18.72 -1.21
N THR A 103 -3.85 19.10 -2.07
CA THR A 103 -4.49 18.16 -3.00
C THR A 103 -3.47 17.39 -3.83
N ARG A 104 -2.37 18.03 -4.23
CA ARG A 104 -1.30 17.41 -5.01
C ARG A 104 -0.55 16.33 -4.23
N ASP A 105 -0.20 16.60 -2.98
CA ASP A 105 0.52 15.62 -2.15
C ASP A 105 -0.38 14.43 -1.82
N PHE A 106 -1.65 14.71 -1.54
CA PHE A 106 -2.67 13.69 -1.32
C PHE A 106 -2.86 12.79 -2.56
N GLU A 107 -2.97 13.38 -3.76
CA GLU A 107 -3.07 12.60 -4.99
C GLU A 107 -1.87 11.66 -5.19
N ILE A 108 -0.67 12.10 -4.81
CA ILE A 108 0.53 11.26 -4.90
C ILE A 108 0.44 10.10 -3.90
N LEU A 109 0.02 10.35 -2.66
CA LEU A 109 -0.25 9.30 -1.67
C LEU A 109 -1.28 8.29 -2.20
N ALA A 110 -2.40 8.76 -2.72
CA ALA A 110 -3.47 7.92 -3.23
C ALA A 110 -3.00 7.05 -4.41
N ARG A 111 -2.21 7.63 -5.34
CA ARG A 111 -1.60 6.89 -6.46
C ARG A 111 -0.59 5.85 -5.98
N LYS A 112 0.22 6.18 -4.98
CA LYS A 112 1.20 5.25 -4.40
C LYS A 112 0.49 4.05 -3.76
N ILE A 113 -0.56 4.28 -2.96
CA ILE A 113 -1.37 3.20 -2.37
C ILE A 113 -1.97 2.33 -3.48
N THR A 114 -2.69 2.95 -4.41
CA THR A 114 -3.34 2.24 -5.53
C THR A 114 -2.33 1.43 -6.34
N GLY A 115 -1.18 2.02 -6.66
CA GLY A 115 -0.09 1.36 -7.37
C GLY A 115 0.48 0.16 -6.60
N THR A 116 0.65 0.27 -5.28
CA THR A 116 1.09 -0.84 -4.43
C THR A 116 0.05 -1.96 -4.41
N LEU A 117 -1.24 -1.64 -4.27
CA LEU A 117 -2.32 -2.63 -4.28
C LEU A 117 -2.35 -3.44 -5.59
N ILE A 118 -2.39 -2.73 -6.73
CA ILE A 118 -2.45 -3.34 -8.06
C ILE A 118 -1.22 -4.20 -8.36
N ASN A 119 -0.03 -3.73 -7.98
CA ASN A 119 1.23 -4.41 -8.29
C ASN A 119 1.65 -5.44 -7.22
N SER A 120 0.84 -5.62 -6.17
CA SER A 120 1.14 -6.59 -5.12
C SER A 120 1.02 -8.03 -5.61
N ARG A 121 1.71 -8.95 -4.94
CA ARG A 121 1.57 -10.39 -5.21
C ARG A 121 0.14 -10.85 -4.94
N VAL A 122 -0.47 -10.38 -3.86
CA VAL A 122 -1.88 -10.63 -3.51
C VAL A 122 -2.81 -10.19 -4.65
N GLY A 123 -2.58 -8.99 -5.21
CA GLY A 123 -3.31 -8.44 -6.35
C GLY A 123 -3.09 -9.15 -7.70
N ARG A 124 -2.08 -10.01 -7.81
CA ARG A 124 -1.88 -10.85 -9.00
C ARG A 124 -2.45 -12.25 -8.81
N GLU A 125 -2.28 -12.82 -7.63
CA GLU A 125 -2.55 -14.23 -7.37
C GLU A 125 -3.95 -14.46 -6.79
N GLN A 126 -4.46 -13.57 -5.94
CA GLN A 126 -5.65 -13.79 -5.13
C GLN A 126 -6.80 -12.85 -5.48
N ILE A 127 -6.52 -11.56 -5.61
CA ILE A 127 -7.53 -10.50 -5.76
C ILE A 127 -7.28 -9.76 -7.07
N ARG A 128 -8.31 -9.45 -7.86
CA ARG A 128 -8.18 -8.57 -9.03
C ARG A 128 -8.54 -7.14 -8.63
N PHE A 129 -7.56 -6.25 -8.58
CA PHE A 129 -7.80 -4.82 -8.35
C PHE A 129 -8.15 -4.10 -9.65
N ILE A 130 -9.16 -3.24 -9.62
CA ILE A 130 -9.58 -2.40 -10.74
C ILE A 130 -9.69 -0.96 -10.24
N GLU A 131 -9.01 -0.02 -10.91
CA GLU A 131 -9.19 1.41 -10.64
C GLU A 131 -10.55 1.88 -11.18
N LYS A 132 -11.25 2.75 -10.43
CA LYS A 132 -12.58 3.25 -10.77
C LYS A 132 -12.68 3.70 -12.25
N ARG A 133 -13.64 3.09 -12.92
CA ARG A 133 -13.84 3.11 -14.38
C ARG A 133 -13.98 4.51 -14.99
N ALA A 134 -14.44 5.52 -14.24
CA ALA A 134 -14.58 6.88 -14.75
C ALA A 134 -13.28 7.45 -15.37
N ARG A 135 -12.11 7.08 -14.84
CA ARG A 135 -10.82 7.48 -15.41
C ARG A 135 -10.47 6.68 -16.67
N VAL A 136 -10.84 5.40 -16.72
CA VAL A 136 -10.60 4.51 -17.87
C VAL A 136 -11.57 4.79 -19.02
N ASP A 137 -12.85 5.00 -18.73
CA ASP A 137 -13.90 5.35 -19.70
C ASP A 137 -13.64 6.73 -20.30
N ALA A 138 -13.11 7.70 -19.53
CA ALA A 138 -12.71 9.00 -20.08
C ALA A 138 -11.54 8.90 -21.07
N ILE A 139 -10.56 8.03 -20.79
CA ILE A 139 -9.44 7.75 -21.71
C ILE A 139 -9.95 6.98 -22.93
N ALA A 140 -10.76 5.93 -22.75
CA ALA A 140 -11.32 5.15 -23.85
C ALA A 140 -12.26 5.96 -24.75
N ALA A 141 -13.05 6.88 -24.18
CA ALA A 141 -13.87 7.83 -24.92
C ALA A 141 -13.03 8.84 -25.71
N THR A 142 -11.87 9.23 -25.17
CA THR A 142 -10.90 10.08 -25.90
C THR A 142 -10.20 9.31 -27.02
N GLU A 143 -9.95 8.02 -26.82
CA GLU A 143 -9.20 7.16 -27.75
C GLU A 143 -10.09 6.37 -28.74
N ASN A 144 -11.41 6.52 -28.71
CA ASN A 144 -12.38 5.77 -29.54
C ASN A 144 -12.18 4.25 -29.51
N VAL A 145 -11.65 3.72 -28.41
CA VAL A 145 -11.48 2.27 -28.24
C VAL A 145 -12.78 1.71 -27.70
N ASN A 146 -13.52 0.97 -28.53
CA ASN A 146 -14.70 0.25 -28.07
C ASN A 146 -14.26 -0.93 -27.19
N ARG A 147 -14.07 -0.67 -25.90
CA ARG A 147 -13.83 -1.70 -24.90
C ARG A 147 -15.17 -2.16 -24.37
N ASP A 148 -15.61 -3.33 -24.83
CA ASP A 148 -16.58 -4.11 -24.08
C ASP A 148 -15.96 -4.35 -22.70
N ALA A 149 -16.49 -3.68 -21.69
CA ALA A 149 -16.02 -3.94 -20.35
C ALA A 149 -16.42 -5.35 -19.95
N PRO A 150 -15.54 -6.06 -19.23
CA PRO A 150 -15.89 -7.37 -18.72
C PRO A 150 -17.17 -7.24 -17.88
N ASP A 151 -18.12 -8.13 -18.13
CA ASP A 151 -19.29 -8.28 -17.28
C ASP A 151 -18.79 -8.79 -15.92
N LEU A 152 -18.94 -7.97 -14.89
CA LEU A 152 -18.42 -8.27 -13.55
C LEU A 152 -19.57 -8.74 -12.67
N ASP A 153 -19.44 -9.94 -12.12
CA ASP A 153 -20.43 -10.48 -11.20
C ASP A 153 -20.45 -9.64 -9.91
N ALA A 154 -21.59 -9.00 -9.64
CA ALA A 154 -21.78 -8.16 -8.45
C ALA A 154 -21.56 -8.93 -7.12
N LYS A 155 -21.75 -10.26 -7.10
CA LYS A 155 -21.50 -11.09 -5.91
C LYS A 155 -20.01 -11.26 -5.61
N MET A 156 -19.18 -11.13 -6.64
CA MET A 156 -17.72 -11.26 -6.60
C MET A 156 -17.02 -9.91 -6.51
N THR A 157 -17.79 -8.83 -6.51
CA THR A 157 -17.26 -7.49 -6.68
C THR A 157 -17.45 -6.67 -5.41
N TYR A 158 -16.38 -6.00 -5.02
CA TYR A 158 -16.29 -5.18 -3.82
C TYR A 158 -15.82 -3.78 -4.19
N SER A 159 -16.18 -2.80 -3.36
CA SER A 159 -15.72 -1.42 -3.45
C SER A 159 -14.88 -1.11 -2.21
N LEU A 160 -13.62 -0.76 -2.43
CA LEU A 160 -12.70 -0.29 -1.41
C LEU A 160 -12.68 1.24 -1.44
N THR A 161 -13.16 1.87 -0.39
CA THR A 161 -13.11 3.33 -0.22
C THR A 161 -12.25 3.67 0.98
N GLY A 162 -11.65 4.86 1.02
CA GLY A 162 -10.90 5.27 2.19
C GLY A 162 -10.89 6.76 2.44
N ASN A 163 -10.65 7.12 3.69
CA ASN A 163 -10.60 8.50 4.17
C ASN A 163 -9.23 8.75 4.80
N PHE A 164 -8.56 9.80 4.36
CA PHE A 164 -7.28 10.22 4.86
C PHE A 164 -7.42 11.41 5.80
N TYR A 165 -6.80 11.28 6.96
CA TYR A 165 -6.73 12.30 7.96
C TYR A 165 -5.29 12.59 8.36
N ARG A 166 -5.04 13.85 8.70
CA ARG A 166 -3.81 14.34 9.30
C ARG A 166 -4.13 15.27 10.44
N THR A 167 -3.50 15.06 11.58
CA THR A 167 -3.55 16.00 12.70
C THR A 167 -2.16 16.33 13.21
N GLY A 168 -1.93 17.62 13.50
CA GLY A 168 -0.66 18.12 14.04
C GLY A 168 -0.88 18.67 15.45
N ARG A 169 -0.05 18.25 16.42
CA ARG A 169 -0.05 18.81 17.78
C ARG A 169 1.37 19.14 18.22
N GLY A 170 1.70 20.42 18.25
CA GLY A 170 3.07 20.89 18.51
C GLY A 170 4.02 20.35 17.45
N ASP A 171 5.03 19.62 17.88
CA ASP A 171 6.06 19.02 17.02
C ASP A 171 5.70 17.58 16.59
N THR A 172 4.50 17.11 16.90
CA THR A 172 4.04 15.76 16.53
C THR A 172 3.03 15.82 15.38
N GLN A 173 3.27 15.00 14.36
CA GLN A 173 2.37 14.77 13.24
C GLN A 173 1.77 13.37 13.35
N TYR A 174 0.47 13.27 13.11
CA TYR A 174 -0.26 12.02 13.04
C TYR A 174 -0.90 11.92 11.66
N TYR A 175 -0.69 10.79 11.00
CA TYR A 175 -1.33 10.41 9.75
C TYR A 175 -2.23 9.22 10.02
N TYR A 176 -3.42 9.23 9.42
CA TYR A 176 -4.46 8.24 9.64
C TYR A 176 -5.17 7.95 8.31
N LEU A 177 -5.38 6.68 8.01
CA LEU A 177 -6.13 6.19 6.85
C LEU A 177 -7.18 5.21 7.32
N ASP A 178 -8.45 5.53 7.13
CA ASP A 178 -9.59 4.62 7.24
C ASP A 178 -9.78 3.94 5.88
N PHE A 179 -9.93 2.63 5.87
CA PHE A 179 -10.44 1.89 4.72
C PHE A 179 -11.71 1.14 5.06
N SER A 180 -12.64 1.11 4.11
CA SER A 180 -13.87 0.33 4.17
C SER A 180 -14.04 -0.47 2.88
N LEU A 181 -14.28 -1.77 3.01
CA LEU A 181 -14.57 -2.67 1.89
C LEU A 181 -16.05 -3.05 1.93
N ILE A 182 -16.76 -2.72 0.84
CA ILE A 182 -18.20 -2.90 0.71
C ILE A 182 -18.47 -3.91 -0.40
N ARG A 183 -19.26 -4.94 -0.14
CA ARG A 183 -19.70 -5.89 -1.16
C ARG A 183 -20.81 -5.26 -2.02
N LEU A 184 -20.71 -5.33 -3.34
CA LEU A 184 -21.62 -4.57 -4.21
C LEU A 184 -23.05 -5.11 -4.26
N HIS A 185 -23.27 -6.42 -4.11
CA HIS A 185 -24.61 -6.99 -4.28
C HIS A 185 -25.60 -6.65 -3.16
N ASP A 186 -25.11 -6.45 -1.93
CA ASP A 186 -25.91 -6.24 -0.72
C ASP A 186 -25.51 -4.98 0.06
N ALA A 187 -24.51 -4.24 -0.42
CA ALA A 187 -23.91 -3.07 0.24
C ALA A 187 -23.40 -3.35 1.66
N GLN A 188 -23.07 -4.60 1.99
CA GLN A 188 -22.54 -4.96 3.30
C GLN A 188 -21.07 -4.54 3.42
N ILE A 189 -20.73 -3.85 4.52
CA ILE A 189 -19.32 -3.63 4.91
C ILE A 189 -18.76 -4.97 5.40
N VAL A 190 -17.81 -5.54 4.66
CA VAL A 190 -17.18 -6.83 4.99
C VAL A 190 -15.85 -6.65 5.71
N PHE A 191 -15.24 -5.47 5.57
CA PHE A 191 -14.00 -5.11 6.23
C PHE A 191 -13.97 -3.60 6.47
N ARG A 192 -13.47 -3.22 7.64
CA ARG A 192 -13.15 -1.84 7.97
C ARG A 192 -11.99 -1.85 8.95
N ASP A 193 -10.94 -1.12 8.62
CA ASP A 193 -9.80 -0.97 9.50
C ASP A 193 -9.15 0.40 9.28
N ASP A 194 -8.25 0.76 10.19
CA ASP A 194 -7.48 1.98 10.12
C ASP A 194 -5.98 1.78 10.29
N TYR A 195 -5.24 2.66 9.63
CA TYR A 195 -3.79 2.65 9.61
C TYR A 195 -3.28 4.00 10.07
N GLU A 196 -2.55 3.99 11.17
CA GLU A 196 -1.98 5.20 11.75
C GLU A 196 -0.45 5.20 11.72
N SER A 197 0.11 6.41 11.62
CA SER A 197 1.53 6.64 11.83
C SER A 197 1.74 7.92 12.61
N LYS A 198 2.61 7.83 13.62
CA LYS A 198 3.01 8.95 14.48
C LYS A 198 4.45 9.32 14.22
N ARG A 199 4.70 10.60 13.94
CA ARG A 199 6.06 11.16 13.85
C ARG A 199 6.23 12.30 14.85
N VAL A 200 7.33 12.25 15.58
CA VAL A 200 7.76 13.31 16.48
C VAL A 200 8.97 13.97 15.83
N ALA A 201 8.93 15.28 15.62
CA ALA A 201 10.09 15.99 15.11
C ALA A 201 11.27 15.76 16.08
N SER A 202 12.40 15.31 15.53
CA SER A 202 13.63 15.17 16.31
C SER A 202 14.07 16.55 16.78
N LYS A 203 14.43 16.67 18.07
CA LYS A 203 14.85 17.94 18.69
C LYS A 203 16.29 18.29 18.34
#